data_AF-A0A963NQ97-F1
#
_entry.id   AF-A0A963NQ97-F1
#
_cell.length_a   1.000
_cell.length_b   1.000
_cell.length_c   1.000
_cell.angle_alpha   90.00
_cell.angle_beta   90.00
_cell.angle_gamma   90.00
#
_symmetry.space_group_name_H-M   'P 1'
#
loop_
_entity.id
_entity.type
_entity.pdbx_description
1 polymer ?
#
loop_
_entity_poly.entity_id
_entity_poly.type
_entity_poly.pdbx_seq_one_letter_code
_entity_poly.pdbx_strand_id
1 'polypeptide(L)'
;MERLDVIFANRYIHACYQYQSAQTPTQSWVRAFDTTERWWPIVLQHLLMGMNAHINLDLGIAAAETVPPEELQNLKDDFEKINQVLASLVGSVQDELAEIWPILGILNRYLGSVEKAIINFSMEKARDAAWSFAEELSPLTAELRGKAIAEKDVMFAAFSNVILHPGFTLSAVLKIVRLGERGTVRERIGILE
;
A
#
# COMPACT_ATOMS: atom_id res chain seq x y z
N MET A 1 -8.51 9.80 -16.41
CA MET A 1 -7.29 9.22 -15.81
C MET A 1 -6.40 10.27 -15.15
N GLU A 2 -5.93 11.31 -15.83
CA GLU A 2 -5.06 12.34 -15.21
C GLU A 2 -5.63 12.94 -13.90
N ARG A 3 -6.93 13.22 -13.86
CA ARG A 3 -7.59 13.70 -12.62
C ARG A 3 -7.52 12.70 -11.47
N LEU A 4 -7.69 11.40 -11.75
CA LEU A 4 -7.55 10.35 -10.75
C LEU A 4 -6.13 10.34 -10.19
N ASP A 5 -5.13 10.38 -11.06
CA ASP A 5 -3.71 10.36 -10.66
C ASP A 5 -3.36 11.56 -9.77
N VAL A 6 -3.85 12.75 -10.11
CA VAL A 6 -3.64 13.97 -9.31
C VAL A 6 -4.33 13.86 -7.95
N ILE A 7 -5.59 13.44 -7.89
CA ILE A 7 -6.32 13.28 -6.60
C ILE A 7 -5.61 12.23 -5.75
N PHE A 8 -5.25 11.11 -6.36
CA PHE A 8 -4.58 9.99 -5.70
C PHE A 8 -3.23 10.40 -5.12
N ALA A 9 -2.35 11.02 -5.92
CA ALA A 9 -1.06 11.52 -5.46
C ALA A 9 -1.20 12.58 -4.34
N ASN A 10 -2.16 13.49 -4.47
CA ASN A 10 -2.40 14.53 -3.47
C ASN A 10 -2.83 13.94 -2.12
N ARG A 11 -3.51 12.79 -2.10
CA ARG A 11 -3.87 12.12 -0.82
C ARG A 11 -2.64 11.72 -0.02
N TYR A 12 -1.63 11.13 -0.67
CA TYR A 12 -0.35 10.82 -0.04
C TYR A 12 0.40 12.08 0.41
N ILE A 13 0.53 13.07 -0.49
CA ILE A 13 1.23 14.32 -0.18
C ILE A 13 0.58 15.02 1.02
N HIS A 14 -0.74 15.05 1.07
CA HIS A 14 -1.48 15.63 2.19
C HIS A 14 -1.27 14.84 3.48
N ALA A 15 -1.29 13.50 3.44
CA ALA A 15 -1.00 12.68 4.61
C ALA A 15 0.41 12.93 5.15
N CYS A 16 1.42 13.02 4.28
CA CYS A 16 2.79 13.38 4.66
C CYS A 16 2.87 14.78 5.28
N TYR A 17 2.24 15.77 4.66
CA TYR A 17 2.21 17.13 5.17
C TYR A 17 1.56 17.20 6.56
N GLN A 18 0.43 16.52 6.75
CA GLN A 18 -0.25 16.44 8.04
C GLN A 18 0.68 15.84 9.10
N TYR A 19 1.29 14.69 8.81
CA TYR A 19 2.20 14.04 9.75
C TYR A 19 3.40 14.92 10.14
N GLN A 20 4.05 15.55 9.14
CA GLN A 20 5.22 16.42 9.36
C GLN A 20 4.88 17.72 10.10
N SER A 21 3.66 18.22 9.95
CA SER A 21 3.17 19.43 10.63
C SER A 21 2.51 19.15 11.98
N ALA A 22 2.72 17.95 12.55
CA ALA A 22 2.13 17.49 13.80
C ALA A 22 0.58 17.49 13.82
N GLN A 23 -0.03 17.42 12.62
CA GLN A 23 -1.45 17.11 12.46
C GLN A 23 -1.63 15.60 12.31
N THR A 24 -2.87 15.13 12.50
CA THR A 24 -3.17 13.70 12.43
C THR A 24 -3.79 13.36 11.06
N PRO A 25 -3.08 12.61 10.18
CA PRO A 25 -3.69 12.03 9.00
C PRO A 25 -4.65 10.90 9.39
N THR A 26 -5.18 10.17 8.40
CA THR A 26 -5.98 8.97 8.66
C THR A 26 -5.18 7.95 9.50
N GLN A 27 -5.86 7.13 10.30
CA GLN A 27 -5.21 6.19 11.20
C GLN A 27 -4.36 5.16 10.46
N SER A 28 -4.79 4.72 9.28
CA SER A 28 -3.98 3.87 8.39
C SER A 28 -2.64 4.51 8.02
N TRP A 29 -2.63 5.81 7.70
CA TRP A 29 -1.41 6.57 7.45
C TRP A 29 -0.57 6.79 8.72
N VAL A 30 -1.19 7.10 9.86
CA VAL A 30 -0.48 7.18 11.15
C VAL A 30 0.25 5.87 11.42
N ARG A 31 -0.42 4.72 11.26
CA ARG A 31 0.21 3.40 11.44
C ARG A 31 1.37 3.18 10.48
N ALA A 32 1.25 3.59 9.22
CA ALA A 32 2.31 3.46 8.25
C ALA A 32 3.53 4.32 8.63
N PHE A 33 3.33 5.60 8.96
CA PHE A 33 4.41 6.51 9.33
C PHE A 33 5.06 6.13 10.66
N ASP A 34 4.30 5.83 11.70
CA ASP A 34 4.85 5.39 13.01
C ASP A 34 5.65 4.08 12.90
N THR A 35 5.31 3.24 11.92
CA THR A 35 6.08 2.02 11.66
C THR A 35 7.48 2.35 11.16
N THR A 36 7.67 3.45 10.43
CA THR A 36 9.00 3.88 9.92
C THR A 36 10.00 4.21 11.04
N GLU A 37 9.52 4.57 12.22
CA GLU A 37 10.36 4.83 13.39
C GLU A 37 10.81 3.55 14.10
N ARG A 38 10.25 2.39 13.72
CA ARG A 38 10.52 1.10 14.38
C ARG A 38 11.65 0.37 13.68
N TRP A 39 12.55 -0.20 14.48
CA TRP A 39 13.69 -0.93 13.95
C TRP A 39 13.35 -2.35 13.46
N TRP A 40 12.34 -3.02 14.02
CA TRP A 40 12.06 -4.43 13.73
C TRP A 40 11.38 -4.75 12.39
N PRO A 41 10.44 -3.93 11.88
CA PRO A 41 9.82 -4.20 10.60
C PRO A 41 10.84 -4.25 9.46
N ILE A 42 10.64 -5.19 8.54
CA ILE A 42 11.48 -5.35 7.35
C ILE A 42 11.01 -4.41 6.23
N VAL A 43 11.82 -4.22 5.18
CA VAL A 43 11.48 -3.32 4.06
C VAL A 43 10.11 -3.68 3.47
N LEU A 44 9.86 -4.97 3.25
CA LEU A 44 8.58 -5.45 2.72
C LEU A 44 7.39 -5.07 3.62
N GLN A 45 7.55 -5.11 4.95
CA GLN A 45 6.48 -4.70 5.86
C GLN A 45 6.21 -3.21 5.77
N HIS A 46 7.24 -2.36 5.65
CA HIS A 46 7.03 -0.93 5.40
C HIS A 46 6.31 -0.67 4.08
N LEU A 47 6.67 -1.40 3.02
CA LEU A 47 6.03 -1.34 1.72
C LEU A 47 4.54 -1.70 1.81
N LEU A 48 4.23 -2.85 2.43
CA LEU A 48 2.85 -3.31 2.62
C LEU A 48 2.03 -2.35 3.49
N MET A 49 2.64 -1.71 4.48
CA MET A 49 1.97 -0.69 5.30
C MET A 49 1.60 0.56 4.47
N GLY A 50 2.50 1.03 3.62
CA GLY A 50 2.23 2.13 2.69
C GLY A 50 1.17 1.77 1.66
N MET A 51 1.24 0.57 1.07
CA MET A 51 0.23 0.06 0.15
C MET A 51 -1.14 -0.06 0.82
N ASN A 52 -1.19 -0.49 2.09
CA ASN A 52 -2.45 -0.58 2.82
C ASN A 52 -3.12 0.78 3.03
N ALA A 53 -2.36 1.82 3.38
CA ALA A 53 -2.92 3.18 3.51
C ALA A 53 -3.24 3.79 2.15
N HIS A 54 -2.31 3.71 1.20
CA HIS A 54 -2.43 4.40 -0.08
C HIS A 54 -3.34 3.65 -1.06
N ILE A 55 -3.13 2.37 -1.29
CA ILE A 55 -3.91 1.62 -2.29
C ILE A 55 -5.29 1.25 -1.73
N ASN A 56 -5.39 0.69 -0.53
CA ASN A 56 -6.70 0.20 -0.07
C ASN A 56 -7.66 1.34 0.30
N LEU A 57 -7.17 2.43 0.91
CA LEU A 57 -8.00 3.56 1.33
C LEU A 57 -8.01 4.69 0.29
N ASP A 58 -6.84 5.30 0.00
CA ASP A 58 -6.81 6.53 -0.81
C ASP A 58 -7.26 6.30 -2.26
N LEU A 59 -6.91 5.16 -2.88
CA LEU A 59 -7.27 4.91 -4.28
C LEU A 59 -8.78 4.79 -4.48
N GLY A 60 -9.50 4.15 -3.54
CA GLY A 60 -10.96 4.04 -3.60
C GLY A 60 -11.64 5.40 -3.42
N ILE A 61 -11.12 6.23 -2.51
CA ILE A 61 -11.57 7.62 -2.32
C ILE A 61 -11.32 8.43 -3.60
N ALA A 62 -10.11 8.36 -4.15
CA ALA A 62 -9.72 9.10 -5.33
C ALA A 62 -10.58 8.73 -6.55
N ALA A 63 -10.86 7.43 -6.75
CA ALA A 63 -11.75 6.95 -7.81
C ALA A 63 -13.17 7.51 -7.65
N ALA A 64 -13.74 7.48 -6.44
CA ALA A 64 -15.06 8.04 -6.17
C ALA A 64 -15.15 9.57 -6.32
N GLU A 65 -14.03 10.29 -6.15
CA GLU A 65 -13.96 11.76 -6.29
C GLU A 65 -13.61 12.23 -7.72
N THR A 66 -13.19 11.31 -8.59
CA THR A 66 -12.72 11.64 -9.95
C THR A 66 -13.87 12.03 -10.86
N VAL A 67 -14.98 11.30 -10.80
CA VAL A 67 -16.15 11.45 -11.69
C VAL A 67 -17.44 11.43 -10.88
N PRO A 68 -18.55 11.99 -11.41
CA PRO A 68 -19.84 11.85 -10.75
C PRO A 68 -20.31 10.38 -10.75
N PRO A 69 -21.27 10.01 -9.89
CA PRO A 69 -21.65 8.61 -9.69
C PRO A 69 -22.11 7.87 -10.94
N GLU A 70 -22.81 8.56 -11.83
CA GLU A 70 -23.28 8.06 -13.12
C GLU A 70 -22.15 7.68 -14.08
N GLU A 71 -20.96 8.26 -13.90
CA GLU A 71 -19.79 8.04 -14.76
C GLU A 71 -18.77 7.09 -14.14
N LEU A 72 -18.93 6.68 -12.87
CA LEU A 72 -17.94 5.84 -12.18
C LEU A 72 -17.64 4.57 -12.97
N GLN A 73 -18.66 3.87 -13.49
CA GLN A 73 -18.45 2.62 -14.24
C GLN A 73 -17.65 2.82 -15.53
N ASN A 74 -17.69 4.01 -16.15
CA ASN A 74 -16.88 4.32 -17.33
C ASN A 74 -15.38 4.39 -17.00
N LEU A 75 -15.02 4.61 -15.73
CA LEU A 75 -13.64 4.63 -15.25
C LEU A 75 -13.07 3.22 -15.04
N LYS A 76 -13.92 2.18 -14.95
CA LYS A 76 -13.54 0.83 -14.53
C LYS A 76 -12.50 0.19 -15.44
N ASP A 77 -12.74 0.24 -16.75
CA ASP A 77 -11.85 -0.38 -17.72
C ASP A 77 -10.43 0.21 -17.65
N ASP A 78 -10.33 1.54 -17.50
CA ASP A 78 -9.04 2.21 -17.38
C ASP A 78 -8.40 1.98 -16.01
N PHE A 79 -9.21 1.93 -14.95
CA PHE A 79 -8.76 1.55 -13.61
C PHE A 79 -8.11 0.16 -13.61
N GLU A 80 -8.76 -0.83 -14.23
CA GLU A 80 -8.29 -2.22 -14.34
C GLU A 80 -7.07 -2.37 -15.27
N LYS A 81 -7.01 -1.64 -16.39
CA LYS A 81 -5.81 -1.63 -17.26
C LYS A 81 -4.56 -1.19 -16.51
N ILE A 82 -4.66 -0.19 -15.63
CA ILE A 82 -3.54 0.22 -14.78
C ILE A 82 -3.09 -0.93 -13.86
N ASN A 83 -4.02 -1.73 -13.32
CA ASN A 83 -3.65 -2.91 -12.52
C ASN A 83 -2.76 -3.85 -13.33
N GLN A 84 -3.11 -4.10 -14.58
CA GLN A 84 -2.36 -5.01 -15.46
C GLN A 84 -0.96 -4.48 -15.76
N VAL A 85 -0.83 -3.18 -16.04
CA VAL A 85 0.46 -2.52 -16.23
C VAL A 85 1.30 -2.59 -14.95
N LEU A 86 0.74 -2.24 -13.80
CA LEU A 86 1.45 -2.32 -12.52
C LEU A 86 1.90 -3.75 -12.18
N ALA A 87 1.04 -4.75 -12.40
CA ALA A 87 1.38 -6.16 -12.18
C ALA A 87 2.56 -6.62 -13.06
N SER A 88 2.71 -6.05 -14.25
CA SER A 88 3.87 -6.32 -15.12
C SER A 88 5.17 -5.72 -14.60
N LEU A 89 5.10 -4.62 -13.83
CA LEU A 89 6.25 -3.93 -13.23
C LEU A 89 6.66 -4.51 -11.87
N VAL A 90 5.77 -5.21 -11.17
CA VAL A 90 6.10 -5.82 -9.86
C VAL A 90 7.29 -6.79 -9.97
N GLY A 91 7.52 -7.39 -11.13
CA GLY A 91 8.71 -8.21 -11.38
C GLY A 91 10.02 -7.43 -11.26
N SER A 92 10.11 -6.23 -11.82
CA SER A 92 11.34 -5.43 -11.79
C SER A 92 11.64 -4.88 -10.40
N VAL A 93 10.60 -4.42 -9.68
CA VAL A 93 10.74 -3.93 -8.30
C VAL A 93 11.26 -5.04 -7.37
N GLN A 94 10.88 -6.30 -7.62
CA GLN A 94 11.39 -7.44 -6.84
C GLN A 94 12.85 -7.75 -7.14
N ASP A 95 13.27 -7.64 -8.40
CA ASP A 95 14.67 -7.82 -8.77
C ASP A 95 15.54 -6.77 -8.08
N GLU A 96 15.10 -5.52 -8.04
CA GLU A 96 15.76 -4.43 -7.30
C GLU A 96 15.77 -4.67 -5.77
N LEU A 97 14.66 -5.14 -5.18
CA LEU A 97 14.61 -5.52 -3.76
C LEU A 97 15.54 -6.71 -3.43
N ALA A 98 15.75 -7.64 -4.36
CA ALA A 98 16.66 -8.76 -4.19
C ALA A 98 18.13 -8.32 -4.16
N GLU A 99 18.48 -7.23 -4.87
CA GLU A 99 19.81 -6.61 -4.79
C GLU A 99 20.07 -5.96 -3.42
N ILE A 100 19.04 -5.35 -2.85
CA ILE A 100 19.09 -4.75 -1.50
C ILE A 100 19.24 -5.82 -0.41
N TRP A 101 18.78 -7.04 -0.67
CA TRP A 101 18.70 -8.09 0.33
C TRP A 101 19.28 -9.44 -0.15
N PRO A 102 20.59 -9.67 0.01
CA PRO A 102 21.26 -10.89 -0.46
C PRO A 102 20.69 -12.19 0.14
N ILE A 103 20.20 -12.13 1.37
CA ILE A 103 19.55 -13.28 2.04
C ILE A 103 18.14 -13.54 1.47
N LEU A 104 17.41 -12.50 1.05
CA LEU A 104 16.20 -12.66 0.24
C LEU A 104 16.55 -13.26 -1.10
N GLY A 105 17.62 -12.83 -1.77
CA GLY A 105 18.08 -13.45 -3.03
C GLY A 105 18.34 -14.96 -2.90
N ILE A 106 18.86 -15.40 -1.74
CA ILE A 106 19.01 -16.83 -1.42
C ILE A 106 17.65 -17.50 -1.17
N LEU A 107 16.78 -16.91 -0.35
CA LEU A 107 15.42 -17.40 -0.10
C LEU A 107 14.59 -17.47 -1.40
N ASN A 108 14.67 -16.46 -2.25
CA ASN A 108 14.03 -16.34 -3.57
C ASN A 108 14.49 -17.46 -4.51
N ARG A 109 15.76 -17.90 -4.44
CA ARG A 109 16.23 -19.07 -5.19
C ARG A 109 15.54 -20.38 -4.78
N TYR A 110 15.02 -20.46 -3.54
CA TYR A 110 14.31 -21.63 -3.01
C TYR A 110 12.78 -21.46 -2.90
N LEU A 111 12.28 -20.21 -2.86
CA LEU A 111 10.87 -19.83 -2.59
C LEU A 111 10.30 -18.88 -3.66
N GLY A 112 11.01 -18.59 -4.74
CA GLY A 112 10.82 -17.35 -5.51
C GLY A 112 9.51 -17.14 -6.25
N SER A 113 8.73 -18.19 -6.46
CA SER A 113 7.36 -18.03 -6.96
C SER A 113 6.41 -17.48 -5.90
N VAL A 114 6.72 -17.63 -4.60
CA VAL A 114 5.82 -17.36 -3.49
C VAL A 114 5.79 -15.88 -3.13
N GLU A 115 6.94 -15.22 -3.02
CA GLU A 115 6.98 -13.76 -2.74
C GLU A 115 6.37 -12.97 -3.90
N LYS A 116 6.72 -13.34 -5.13
CA LYS A 116 6.13 -12.75 -6.34
C LYS A 116 4.63 -12.92 -6.39
N ALA A 117 4.14 -14.12 -6.08
CA ALA A 117 2.72 -14.40 -6.00
C ALA A 117 2.06 -13.60 -4.87
N ILE A 118 2.69 -13.45 -3.70
CA ILE A 118 2.12 -12.70 -2.58
C ILE A 118 1.98 -11.21 -2.90
N ILE A 119 3.02 -10.59 -3.47
CA ILE A 119 2.97 -9.15 -3.80
C ILE A 119 1.98 -8.90 -4.94
N ASN A 120 1.98 -9.71 -6.00
CA ASN A 120 1.02 -9.59 -7.09
C ASN A 120 -0.41 -9.85 -6.63
N PHE A 121 -0.64 -10.91 -5.86
CA PHE A 121 -1.95 -11.21 -5.28
C PHE A 121 -2.41 -10.09 -4.34
N SER A 122 -1.50 -9.54 -3.54
CA SER A 122 -1.80 -8.41 -2.65
C SER A 122 -2.15 -7.15 -3.43
N MET A 123 -1.50 -6.88 -4.56
CA MET A 123 -1.80 -5.72 -5.42
C MET A 123 -3.15 -5.84 -6.11
N GLU A 124 -3.45 -7.00 -6.69
CA GLU A 124 -4.74 -7.27 -7.32
C GLU A 124 -5.88 -7.13 -6.30
N LYS A 125 -5.76 -7.80 -5.15
CA LYS A 125 -6.77 -7.74 -4.10
C LYS A 125 -6.93 -6.34 -3.50
N ALA A 126 -5.83 -5.60 -3.34
CA ALA A 126 -5.89 -4.23 -2.86
C ALA A 126 -6.69 -3.33 -3.81
N ARG A 127 -6.47 -3.48 -5.12
CA ARG A 127 -7.15 -2.66 -6.13
C ARG A 127 -8.59 -3.08 -6.37
N ASP A 128 -8.91 -4.37 -6.27
CA ASP A 128 -10.30 -4.85 -6.23
C ASP A 128 -11.05 -4.22 -5.04
N ALA A 129 -10.44 -4.25 -3.85
CA ALA A 129 -11.03 -3.66 -2.65
C ALA A 129 -11.20 -2.13 -2.77
N ALA A 130 -10.22 -1.45 -3.36
CA ALA A 130 -10.31 -0.01 -3.65
C ALA A 130 -11.45 0.30 -4.63
N TRP A 131 -11.63 -0.51 -5.68
CA TRP A 131 -12.74 -0.36 -6.61
C TRP A 131 -14.10 -0.55 -5.93
N SER A 132 -14.27 -1.64 -5.16
CA SER A 132 -15.50 -1.87 -4.40
C SER A 132 -15.78 -0.73 -3.42
N PHE A 133 -14.74 -0.15 -2.82
CA PHE A 133 -14.90 0.99 -1.94
C PHE A 133 -15.29 2.27 -2.70
N ALA A 134 -14.76 2.48 -3.91
CA ALA A 134 -15.19 3.57 -4.77
C ALA A 134 -16.69 3.47 -5.13
N GLU A 135 -17.16 2.27 -5.45
CA GLU A 135 -18.57 1.98 -5.72
C GLU A 135 -19.47 2.26 -4.51
N GLU A 136 -18.97 1.97 -3.29
CA GLU A 136 -19.65 2.29 -2.03
C GLU A 136 -19.71 3.80 -1.77
N LEU A 137 -18.62 4.53 -2.00
CA LEU A 137 -18.50 5.96 -1.66
C LEU A 137 -19.16 6.90 -2.67
N SER A 138 -19.14 6.52 -3.94
CA SER A 138 -19.56 7.38 -5.04
C SER A 138 -21.01 7.91 -4.90
N PRO A 139 -22.03 7.07 -4.64
CA PRO A 139 -23.42 7.55 -4.53
C PRO A 139 -23.70 8.32 -3.23
N LEU A 140 -22.76 8.35 -2.28
CA LEU A 140 -22.98 8.98 -0.97
C LEU A 140 -22.84 10.51 -1.03
N THR A 141 -23.61 11.19 -0.19
CA THR A 141 -23.42 12.62 0.10
C THR A 141 -22.09 12.84 0.83
N ALA A 142 -21.57 14.08 0.82
CA ALA A 142 -20.29 14.41 1.46
C ALA A 142 -20.23 14.00 2.95
N GLU A 143 -21.32 14.17 3.71
CA GLU A 143 -21.37 13.79 5.12
C GLU A 143 -21.30 12.27 5.32
N LEU A 144 -22.11 11.52 4.56
CA LEU A 144 -22.12 10.05 4.64
C LEU A 144 -20.80 9.45 4.13
N ARG A 145 -20.21 10.06 3.10
CA ARG A 145 -18.91 9.68 2.58
C ARG A 145 -17.81 9.84 3.62
N GLY A 146 -17.81 10.96 4.37
CA GLY A 146 -16.86 11.18 5.47
C GLY A 146 -16.96 10.11 6.56
N LYS A 147 -18.18 9.67 6.91
CA LYS A 147 -18.42 8.59 7.87
C LYS A 147 -17.89 7.24 7.34
N ALA A 148 -18.24 6.88 6.11
CA ALA A 148 -17.78 5.65 5.47
C ALA A 148 -16.25 5.58 5.35
N ILE A 149 -15.60 6.72 5.03
CA ILE A 149 -14.13 6.84 5.02
C ILE A 149 -13.54 6.57 6.40
N ALA A 150 -14.07 7.20 7.44
CA ALA A 150 -13.57 7.01 8.80
C ALA A 150 -13.74 5.54 9.27
N GLU A 151 -14.87 4.91 8.95
CA GLU A 151 -15.12 3.50 9.26
C GLU A 151 -14.14 2.57 8.52
N LYS A 152 -13.92 2.81 7.23
CA LYS A 152 -12.97 2.00 6.43
C LYS A 152 -11.54 2.20 6.90
N ASP A 153 -11.16 3.43 7.26
CA ASP A 153 -9.84 3.75 7.80
C ASP A 153 -9.54 2.97 9.09
N VAL A 154 -10.49 2.84 10.01
CA VAL A 154 -10.34 2.01 11.22
C VAL A 154 -10.02 0.56 10.86
N MET A 155 -10.71 0.00 9.85
CA MET A 155 -10.48 -1.37 9.41
C MET A 155 -9.09 -1.55 8.79
N PHE A 156 -8.65 -0.64 7.93
CA PHE A 156 -7.32 -0.72 7.34
C PHE A 156 -6.21 -0.44 8.35
N ALA A 157 -6.43 0.46 9.32
CA ALA A 157 -5.51 0.65 10.45
C ALA A 157 -5.41 -0.61 11.32
N ALA A 158 -6.49 -1.38 11.48
CA ALA A 158 -6.45 -2.66 12.16
C ALA A 158 -5.70 -3.73 11.35
N PHE A 159 -5.85 -3.73 10.02
CA PHE A 159 -5.13 -4.65 9.12
C PHE A 159 -3.61 -4.49 9.20
N SER A 160 -3.10 -3.29 9.53
CA SER A 160 -1.67 -3.09 9.84
C SER A 160 -1.12 -4.07 10.87
N ASN A 161 -1.92 -4.52 11.84
CA ASN A 161 -1.46 -5.51 12.81
C ASN A 161 -1.19 -6.87 12.18
N VAL A 162 -1.96 -7.26 11.16
CA VAL A 162 -1.76 -8.51 10.41
C VAL A 162 -0.45 -8.44 9.63
N ILE A 163 -0.17 -7.30 8.99
CA ILE A 163 1.09 -7.05 8.27
C ILE A 163 2.30 -7.12 9.24
N LEU A 164 2.18 -6.51 10.42
CA LEU A 164 3.26 -6.45 11.40
C LEU A 164 3.45 -7.75 12.19
N HIS A 165 2.39 -8.55 12.37
CA HIS A 165 2.38 -9.74 13.20
C HIS A 165 1.66 -10.91 12.51
N PRO A 166 2.20 -11.46 11.41
CA PRO A 166 1.53 -12.47 10.60
C PRO A 166 1.56 -13.89 11.22
N GLY A 167 1.67 -14.00 12.55
CA GLY A 167 1.78 -15.25 13.30
C GLY A 167 3.21 -15.56 13.78
N PHE A 168 3.34 -16.48 14.74
CA PHE A 168 4.60 -16.72 15.46
C PHE A 168 5.75 -17.18 14.55
N THR A 169 5.50 -18.18 13.70
CA THR A 169 6.52 -18.77 12.81
C THR A 169 7.03 -17.76 11.79
N LEU A 170 6.11 -17.08 11.09
CA LEU A 170 6.47 -16.09 10.09
C LEU A 170 7.13 -14.87 10.74
N SER A 171 6.66 -14.42 11.91
CA SER A 171 7.32 -13.33 12.65
C SER A 171 8.75 -13.68 13.07
N ALA A 172 9.04 -14.94 13.41
CA ALA A 172 10.40 -15.38 13.71
C ALA A 172 11.31 -15.33 12.47
N VAL A 173 10.80 -15.77 11.31
CA VAL A 173 11.52 -15.65 10.03
C VAL A 173 11.80 -14.19 9.71
N LEU A 174 10.80 -13.30 9.82
CA LEU A 174 10.95 -11.86 9.55
C LEU A 174 11.99 -11.16 10.45
N LYS A 175 12.17 -11.63 11.70
CA LYS A 175 13.24 -11.12 12.57
C LYS A 175 14.63 -11.53 12.09
N ILE A 176 14.79 -12.77 11.63
CA ILE A 176 16.05 -13.26 11.05
C ILE A 176 16.38 -12.46 9.80
N VAL A 177 15.37 -12.24 8.96
CA VAL A 177 15.45 -11.36 7.80
C VAL A 177 15.97 -9.99 8.21
N ARG A 178 15.36 -9.34 9.20
CA ARG A 178 15.70 -7.97 9.59
C ARG A 178 17.17 -7.85 10.00
N LEU A 179 17.69 -8.84 10.71
CA LEU A 179 19.11 -8.89 11.10
C LEU A 179 20.06 -9.00 9.89
N GLY A 180 19.57 -9.53 8.78
CA GLY A 180 20.29 -9.67 7.52
C GLY A 180 20.21 -8.45 6.60
N GLU A 181 19.23 -7.57 6.79
CA GLU A 181 19.08 -6.36 5.99
C GLU A 181 20.17 -5.33 6.36
N ARG A 182 21.00 -4.92 5.39
CA ARG A 182 22.08 -3.94 5.58
C ARG A 182 21.69 -2.55 5.08
N GLY A 183 22.33 -1.50 5.59
CA GLY A 183 22.08 -0.11 5.20
C GLY A 183 20.84 0.51 5.85
N THR A 184 20.77 1.83 5.84
CA THR A 184 19.63 2.63 6.29
C THR A 184 18.49 2.61 5.26
N VAL A 185 17.26 2.90 5.67
CA VAL A 185 16.11 3.03 4.74
C VAL A 185 16.42 4.00 3.60
N ARG A 186 17.16 5.09 3.88
CA ARG A 186 17.60 6.07 2.89
C ARG A 186 18.57 5.48 1.84
N GLU A 187 19.57 4.72 2.28
CA GLU A 187 20.53 4.06 1.36
C GLU A 187 19.83 3.03 0.47
N ARG A 188 18.75 2.42 0.96
CA ARG A 188 17.96 1.43 0.21
C ARG A 188 17.02 2.08 -0.82
N ILE A 189 16.41 3.22 -0.48
CA ILE A 189 15.58 3.98 -1.43
C ILE A 189 16.44 4.50 -2.60
N GLY A 190 17.68 4.93 -2.35
CA GLY A 190 18.59 5.40 -3.40
C GLY A 190 19.09 4.31 -4.37
N ILE A 191 18.75 3.04 -4.15
CA ILE A 191 19.01 1.93 -5.09
C ILE A 191 17.80 1.72 -6.02
N LEU A 192 16.62 2.23 -5.66
CA LEU A 192 15.36 2.13 -6.41
C LEU A 192 15.12 3.34 -7.35
N GLU A 193 16.08 4.27 -7.43
CA GLU A 193 16.10 5.42 -8.36
C GLU A 193 17.06 5.15 -9.52
#